data_AF-A0A1G9NF56-F1
#
_entry.id   AF-A0A1G9NF56-F1
#
_cell.length_a   1.000
_cell.length_b   1.000
_cell.length_c   1.000
_cell.angle_alpha   90.00
_cell.angle_beta   90.00
_cell.angle_gamma   90.00
#
_symmetry.space_group_name_H-M   'P 1'
#
loop_
_entity.id
_entity.type
_entity.pdbx_description
1 polymer ?
#
loop_
_entity_poly.entity_id
_entity_poly.type
_entity_poly.pdbx_seq_one_letter_code
_entity_poly.pdbx_strand_id
1 'polypeptide(L)'
;MGSILEALFYGNIRPDEDIHPKHSEYPELNRKISSLIEAYHKNLSPKEYDELEKLIDLLGQSTSMYSAAAYTEEFRLGVLMMIEVMGTWEKGAGG
;
A
#
# COMPACT_ATOMS: atom_id res chain seq x y z
N MET A 1 -14.81 -13.66 21.14
CA MET A 1 -14.21 -13.49 19.80
C MET A 1 -15.00 -12.37 19.14
N GLY A 2 -14.46 -11.16 19.08
CA GLY A 2 -15.14 -10.02 18.45
C GLY A 2 -15.16 -10.18 16.93
N SER A 3 -16.07 -9.50 16.26
CA SER A 3 -16.10 -9.50 14.79
C SER A 3 -14.86 -8.79 14.22
N ILE A 4 -14.50 -9.10 12.96
CA ILE A 4 -13.42 -8.39 12.27
C ILE A 4 -13.69 -6.88 12.18
N LEU A 5 -14.96 -6.48 12.11
CA LEU A 5 -15.39 -5.08 12.08
C LEU A 5 -15.17 -4.37 13.41
N GLU A 6 -15.45 -5.02 14.53
CA GLU A 6 -15.14 -4.49 15.86
C GLU A 6 -13.62 -4.37 16.06
N ALA A 7 -12.88 -5.39 15.62
CA ALA A 7 -11.42 -5.36 15.71
C ALA A 7 -10.79 -4.25 14.85
N LEU A 8 -11.36 -3.97 13.67
CA LEU A 8 -11.01 -2.80 12.86
C LEU A 8 -11.40 -1.48 13.55
N PHE A 9 -12.63 -1.37 14.08
CA PHE A 9 -13.13 -0.16 14.74
C PHE A 9 -12.29 0.25 15.95
N TYR A 10 -11.88 -0.71 16.78
CA TYR A 10 -11.01 -0.48 17.93
C TYR A 10 -9.52 -0.39 17.57
N GLY A 11 -9.16 -0.54 16.29
CA GLY A 11 -7.76 -0.49 15.83
C GLY A 11 -6.90 -1.66 16.32
N ASN A 12 -7.53 -2.79 16.66
CA ASN A 12 -6.86 -4.02 17.09
C ASN A 12 -6.27 -4.82 15.92
N ILE A 13 -6.65 -4.49 14.68
CA ILE A 13 -6.05 -5.04 13.46
C ILE A 13 -5.52 -3.86 12.64
N ARG A 14 -4.23 -3.90 12.31
CA ARG A 14 -3.52 -2.89 11.50
C ARG A 14 -2.67 -3.61 10.46
N PRO A 15 -3.28 -4.05 9.35
CA PRO A 15 -2.61 -4.89 8.38
C PRO A 15 -1.37 -4.21 7.79
N ASP A 16 -1.42 -2.88 7.65
CA ASP A 16 -0.34 -2.04 7.15
C ASP A 16 0.93 -2.09 8.02
N GLU A 17 0.81 -2.19 9.34
CA GLU A 17 1.96 -2.29 10.25
C GLU A 17 2.68 -3.64 10.12
N ASP A 18 1.95 -4.69 9.72
CA ASP A 18 2.49 -6.04 9.53
C ASP A 18 2.92 -6.32 8.07
N ILE A 19 2.55 -5.45 7.11
CA ILE A 19 2.96 -5.59 5.71
C ILE A 19 4.45 -5.31 5.58
N HIS A 20 5.21 -6.41 5.53
CA HIS A 20 6.61 -6.40 5.15
C HIS A 20 6.72 -7.07 3.78
N PRO A 21 7.14 -6.33 2.72
CA PRO A 21 7.39 -6.93 1.43
C PRO A 21 8.38 -8.09 1.59
N LYS A 22 7.92 -9.31 1.33
CA LYS A 22 8.75 -10.53 1.45
C LYS A 22 9.75 -10.69 0.31
N HIS A 23 9.70 -9.78 -0.66
CA HIS A 23 10.61 -9.76 -1.80
C HIS A 23 12.03 -9.47 -1.28
N SER A 24 12.95 -10.41 -1.49
CA SER A 24 14.34 -10.30 -1.04
C SER A 24 15.07 -9.10 -1.62
N GLU A 25 14.57 -8.52 -2.71
CA GLU A 25 15.08 -7.32 -3.35
C GLU A 25 14.64 -6.01 -2.68
N TYR A 26 13.56 -6.02 -1.89
CA TYR A 26 13.02 -4.80 -1.27
C TYR A 26 14.01 -4.11 -0.32
N PRO A 27 14.72 -4.83 0.58
CA PRO A 27 15.77 -4.21 1.40
C PRO A 27 16.90 -3.61 0.57
N GLU A 28 17.34 -4.32 -0.49
CA GLU A 28 18.41 -3.84 -1.36
C GLU A 28 18.00 -2.63 -2.19
N LEU A 29 16.75 -2.59 -2.65
CA LEU A 29 16.17 -1.44 -3.33
C LEU A 29 16.17 -0.22 -2.42
N ASN A 30 15.67 -0.36 -1.18
CA ASN A 30 15.66 0.73 -0.21
C ASN A 30 17.08 1.21 0.11
N ARG A 31 18.04 0.30 0.25
CA ARG A 31 19.45 0.67 0.48
C ARG A 31 20.01 1.51 -0.67
N LYS A 32 19.69 1.15 -1.93
CA LYS A 32 20.08 1.92 -3.11
C LYS A 32 19.44 3.30 -3.12
N ILE A 33 18.15 3.41 -2.80
CA ILE A 33 17.43 4.68 -2.68
C ILE A 33 18.11 5.57 -1.65
N SER A 34 18.36 5.08 -0.43
CA SER A 34 19.03 5.85 0.63
C SER A 34 20.44 6.29 0.21
N SER A 35 21.20 5.40 -0.43
CA SER A 35 22.55 5.72 -0.92
C SER A 35 22.55 6.84 -1.96
N LEU A 36 21.55 6.85 -2.86
CA LEU A 36 21.40 7.91 -3.86
C LEU A 36 20.99 9.25 -3.21
N ILE A 37 20.06 9.23 -2.27
CA ILE A 37 19.64 10.44 -1.53
C ILE A 37 20.84 11.05 -0.80
N GLU A 38 21.64 10.25 -0.10
CA GLU A 38 22.86 10.72 0.56
C GLU A 38 23.89 11.28 -0.41
N ALA A 39 24.05 10.66 -1.58
CA ALA A 39 24.93 11.15 -2.62
C ALA A 39 24.46 12.50 -3.16
N TYR A 40 23.15 12.68 -3.38
CA TYR A 40 22.59 13.97 -3.79
C TYR A 40 22.76 15.04 -2.72
N HIS A 41 22.53 14.71 -1.44
CA HIS A 41 22.74 15.63 -0.32
C HIS A 41 24.18 16.16 -0.25
N LYS A 42 25.17 15.33 -0.61
CA LYS A 42 26.59 15.73 -0.60
C LYS A 42 27.02 16.56 -1.81
N ASN A 43 26.37 16.38 -2.96
CA ASN A 43 26.83 16.92 -4.25
C ASN A 43 26.00 18.10 -4.77
N LEU A 44 24.76 18.23 -4.33
CA LEU A 44 23.87 19.33 -4.74
C LEU A 44 24.06 20.55 -3.83
N SER A 45 23.76 21.73 -4.35
CA SER A 45 23.60 22.91 -3.51
C SER A 45 22.36 22.77 -2.60
N PRO A 46 22.28 23.49 -1.47
CA PRO A 46 21.13 23.42 -0.58
C PRO A 46 19.80 23.68 -1.30
N LYS A 47 19.76 24.63 -2.24
CA LYS A 47 18.55 24.95 -3.00
C LYS A 47 18.14 23.81 -3.94
N GLU A 48 19.10 23.21 -4.65
CA GLU A 48 18.82 22.08 -5.55
C GLU A 48 18.38 20.85 -4.77
N TYR A 49 18.95 20.64 -3.59
CA TYR A 49 18.55 19.56 -2.69
C TYR A 49 17.13 19.78 -2.13
N ASP A 50 16.78 21.00 -1.69
CA ASP A 50 15.42 21.35 -1.26
C ASP A 50 14.38 21.12 -2.37
N GLU A 51 14.72 21.42 -3.63
CA GLU A 51 13.85 21.17 -4.78
C GLU A 51 13.70 19.66 -5.05
N LEU A 52 14.76 18.87 -4.87
CA LEU A 52 14.73 17.41 -4.95
C LEU A 52 13.86 16.80 -3.85
N GLU A 53 13.98 17.24 -2.59
CA GLU A 53 13.14 16.76 -1.49
C GLU A 53 11.66 17.04 -1.76
N LYS A 54 11.32 18.25 -2.22
CA LYS A 54 9.95 18.59 -2.63
C LYS A 54 9.43 17.67 -3.73
N LEU A 55 10.26 17.34 -4.72
CA LEU A 55 9.88 16.39 -5.77
C LEU A 55 9.59 15.00 -5.19
N ILE A 56 10.44 14.50 -4.31
CA ILE A 56 10.27 13.20 -3.64
C ILE A 56 8.98 13.19 -2.81
N ASP A 57 8.69 14.25 -2.08
CA ASP A 57 7.45 14.39 -1.30
C ASP A 57 6.20 14.38 -2.19
N LEU A 58 6.24 15.11 -3.31
CA LEU A 58 5.13 15.13 -4.27
C LEU A 58 4.91 13.77 -4.93
N LEU A 59 5.99 13.04 -5.26
CA LEU A 59 5.90 11.67 -5.75
C LEU A 59 5.29 10.74 -4.69
N GLY A 60 5.73 10.87 -3.43
CA GLY A 60 5.17 10.10 -2.30
C GLY A 60 3.67 10.35 -2.11
N GLN A 61 3.24 11.61 -2.16
CA GLN A 61 1.81 11.98 -2.10
C GLN A 61 1.02 11.39 -3.27
N SER A 62 1.52 11.52 -4.50
CA SER A 62 0.88 10.96 -5.70
C SER A 62 0.72 9.44 -5.61
N THR A 63 1.79 8.74 -5.21
CA THR A 63 1.76 7.29 -5.00
C THR A 63 0.78 6.91 -3.89
N SER A 64 0.76 7.63 -2.78
CA SER A 64 -0.20 7.40 -1.68
C SER A 64 -1.65 7.55 -2.13
N MET A 65 -1.97 8.62 -2.88
CA MET A 65 -3.31 8.84 -3.44
C MET A 65 -3.72 7.71 -4.38
N TYR A 66 -2.82 7.27 -5.26
CA TYR A 66 -3.08 6.15 -6.15
C TYR A 66 -3.30 4.84 -5.39
N SER A 67 -2.42 4.52 -4.43
CA SER A 67 -2.54 3.31 -3.60
C SER A 67 -3.85 3.28 -2.82
N ALA A 68 -4.30 4.41 -2.28
CA ALA A 68 -5.58 4.50 -1.60
C ALA A 68 -6.76 4.23 -2.55
N ALA A 69 -6.75 4.83 -3.74
CA ALA A 69 -7.78 4.60 -4.76
C ALA A 69 -7.80 3.12 -5.21
N ALA A 70 -6.63 2.57 -5.54
CA ALA A 70 -6.47 1.18 -5.94
C ALA A 70 -7.00 0.23 -4.86
N TYR A 71 -6.61 0.42 -3.59
CA TYR A 71 -7.10 -0.39 -2.48
C TYR A 71 -8.63 -0.42 -2.39
N THR A 72 -9.28 0.73 -2.51
CA THR A 72 -10.75 0.80 -2.42
C THR A 72 -11.46 0.12 -3.59
N GLU A 73 -10.96 0.30 -4.82
CA GLU A 73 -11.55 -0.31 -6.01
C GLU A 73 -11.29 -1.82 -6.05
N GLU A 74 -10.09 -2.25 -5.68
CA GLU A 74 -9.72 -3.67 -5.63
C GLU A 74 -10.47 -4.42 -4.53
N PHE A 75 -10.67 -3.81 -3.36
CA PHE A 75 -11.48 -4.42 -2.30
C PHE A 75 -12.94 -4.57 -2.74
N ARG A 76 -13.51 -3.53 -3.37
CA ARG A 76 -14.86 -3.58 -3.94
C ARG A 76 -14.97 -4.71 -4.97
N LEU A 77 -14.00 -4.81 -5.88
CA LEU A 77 -13.95 -5.88 -6.88
C LEU A 77 -13.88 -7.26 -6.21
N GLY A 78 -13.06 -7.42 -5.18
CA GLY A 78 -12.96 -8.65 -4.39
C GLY A 78 -14.30 -9.10 -3.81
N VAL A 79 -15.06 -8.17 -3.21
CA VAL A 79 -16.39 -8.46 -2.68
C VAL A 79 -17.37 -8.84 -3.79
N LEU A 80 -17.34 -8.15 -4.94
CA LEU A 80 -18.19 -8.50 -6.09
C LEU A 80 -17.88 -9.90 -6.63
N MET A 81 -16.60 -10.27 -6.73
CA MET A 81 -16.18 -11.63 -7.12
C MET A 81 -16.69 -12.68 -6.13
N MET A 82 -16.59 -12.41 -4.82
CA MET A 82 -17.13 -13.32 -3.80
C MET A 82 -18.64 -13.48 -3.90
N ILE A 83 -19.39 -12.40 -4.17
CA ILE A 83 -20.84 -12.45 -4.40
C ILE A 83 -21.17 -13.28 -5.65
N GLU A 84 -20.44 -13.10 -6.74
CA GLU A 84 -20.65 -13.90 -7.96
C GLU A 84 -20.41 -15.39 -7.71
N VAL A 85 -19.29 -15.73 -7.09
CA VAL A 85 -18.96 -17.13 -6.76
C VAL A 85 -19.96 -17.69 -5.76
N MET A 86 -20.24 -17.03 -4.64
CA MET A 86 -21.14 -17.57 -3.61
C MET A 86 -22.62 -17.54 -4.02
N GLY A 87 -23.05 -16.53 -4.78
CA GLY A 87 -24.40 -16.46 -5.33
C GLY A 87 -24.68 -17.55 -6.39
N THR A 88 -23.63 -18.12 -7.00
CA THR A 88 -23.77 -19.32 -7.85
C THR A 88 -23.81 -20.62 -7.04
N TRP A 89 -23.22 -20.67 -5.84
CA TRP A 89 -23.35 -21.81 -4.91
C TRP A 89 -24.79 -22.05 -4.45
N GLU A 90 -25.57 -21.00 -4.17
CA GLU A 90 -26.98 -21.15 -3.79
C GLU A 90 -27.88 -21.64 -4.94
N LYS A 91 -27.49 -21.39 -6.20
CA LYS A 91 -28.22 -21.89 -7.38
C LYS A 91 -27.83 -23.32 -7.78
N GLY A 92 -26.67 -23.82 -7.34
CA GLY A 92 -26.19 -25.17 -7.65
C GLY A 92 -26.47 -26.23 -6.56
N ALA A 93 -26.67 -25.82 -5.30
CA ALA A 93 -26.92 -26.74 -4.18
C ALA A 93 -28.40 -27.13 -4.00
N GLY A 94 -29.28 -26.69 -4.89
CA GLY A 94 -30.73 -26.97 -4.88
C GLY A 94 -31.23 -27.79 -6.09
N GLY A 95 -30.37 -28.62 -6.70
CA GLY A 95 -30.72 -29.52 -7.81
C GLY A 95 -30.43 -30.98 -7.48
#